data_AF-A0A538GVX3-F1
#
_entry.id   AF-A0A538GVX3-F1
#
_cell.length_a   1.000
_cell.length_b   1.000
_cell.length_c   1.000
_cell.angle_alpha   90.00
_cell.angle_beta   90.00
_cell.angle_gamma   90.00
#
_symmetry.space_group_name_H-M   'P 1'
#
loop_
_entity.id
_entity.type
_entity.pdbx_description
1 polymer ?
#
loop_
_entity_poly.entity_id
_entity_poly.type
_entity_poly.pdbx_seq_one_letter_code
_entity_poly.pdbx_strand_id
1 'polypeptide(L)' 'MRPAVADASFGPTALATPANAVTIGRLAVTPLLLAVIVATGPSYPATALWAAVALTDGVDGFLARRHGTTRSGAF' A
#
# COMPACT_ATOMS: atom_id res chain seq x y z
N MET A 1 -39.42 1.88 -4.71
CA MET A 1 -38.18 2.67 -4.53
C MET A 1 -37.19 1.81 -3.75
N ARG A 2 -36.16 1.22 -4.41
CA ARG A 2 -35.11 0.48 -3.70
C ARG A 2 -34.22 1.52 -2.99
N PRO A 3 -33.86 1.37 -1.71
CA PRO A 3 -32.88 2.25 -1.10
C PRO A 3 -31.57 2.08 -1.88
N ALA A 4 -30.98 3.20 -2.32
CA ALA A 4 -29.62 3.19 -2.81
C ALA A 4 -28.74 2.80 -1.61
N VAL A 5 -28.18 1.59 -1.64
CA VAL A 5 -27.06 1.26 -0.77
C VAL A 5 -25.97 2.25 -1.19
N ALA A 6 -25.72 3.27 -0.38
CA ALA A 6 -24.58 4.13 -0.61
C ALA A 6 -23.35 3.23 -0.62
N ASP A 7 -22.68 3.10 -1.77
CA ASP A 7 -21.40 2.41 -1.82
C ASP A 7 -20.51 3.09 -0.78
N ALA A 8 -20.05 2.32 0.22
CA ALA A 8 -19.22 2.79 1.31
C ALA A 8 -17.79 3.07 0.80
N SER A 9 -17.67 3.96 -0.17
CA SER A 9 -16.41 4.38 -0.75
C SER A 9 -15.86 5.60 0.01
N PHE A 10 -14.56 5.59 0.24
CA PHE A 10 -13.83 6.72 0.78
C PHE A 10 -13.73 7.84 -0.26
N GLY A 11 -13.97 9.07 0.19
CA GLY A 11 -13.81 10.25 -0.65
C GLY A 11 -12.34 10.61 -0.91
N PRO A 12 -12.06 11.50 -1.89
CA PRO A 12 -10.70 11.86 -2.29
C PRO A 12 -9.81 12.47 -1.20
N THR A 13 -10.40 12.99 -0.12
CA THR A 13 -9.72 13.62 1.02
C THR A 13 -9.54 12.67 2.21
N ALA A 14 -10.04 11.43 2.12
CA ALA A 14 -9.90 10.45 3.19
C ALA A 14 -8.43 10.04 3.34
N LEU A 15 -7.92 10.12 4.57
CA LEU A 15 -6.54 9.74 4.89
C LEU A 15 -6.46 8.35 5.51
N ALA A 16 -7.37 8.03 6.43
CA ALA A 16 -7.40 6.74 7.13
C ALA A 16 -8.21 5.72 6.31
N THR A 17 -7.63 5.24 5.20
CA THR A 17 -8.20 4.17 4.38
C THR A 17 -7.35 2.91 4.47
N PRO A 18 -7.91 1.71 4.23
CA PRO A 18 -7.13 0.48 4.18
C PRO A 18 -5.99 0.53 3.15
N ALA A 19 -6.21 1.16 2.00
CA ALA A 19 -5.18 1.34 0.98
C ALA A 19 -4.02 2.19 1.51
N ASN A 20 -4.31 3.36 2.09
CA ASN A 20 -3.28 4.24 2.65
C ASN A 20 -2.53 3.58 3.81
N ALA A 21 -3.19 2.73 4.61
CA ALA A 21 -2.53 1.99 5.69
C ALA A 21 -1.49 0.99 5.16
N VAL A 22 -1.78 0.32 4.04
CA VAL A 22 -0.82 -0.57 3.37
C VAL A 22 0.36 0.22 2.81
N THR A 23 0.10 1.37 2.17
CA THR A 23 1.16 2.27 1.69
C THR A 23 2.07 2.75 2.83
N ILE A 24 1.50 3.21 3.95
CA ILE A 24 2.27 3.61 5.14
C ILE A 24 3.07 2.44 5.70
N GLY A 25 2.48 1.25 5.77
CA GLY A 25 3.17 0.03 6.19
C GLY A 25 4.39 -0.27 5.31
N ARG A 26 4.26 -0.11 3.99
CA ARG A 26 5.37 -0.25 3.05
C ARG A 26 6.49 0.74 3.36
N LEU A 27 6.14 2.02 3.52
CA LEU A 27 7.10 3.08 3.83
C LEU A 27 7.83 2.81 5.16
N ALA A 28 7.14 2.28 6.16
CA ALA A 28 7.74 1.91 7.43
C ALA A 28 8.71 0.73 7.34
N VAL A 29 8.46 -0.23 6.43
CA VAL A 29 9.33 -1.39 6.20
C VAL A 29 10.52 -1.06 5.30
N THR A 30 10.43 -0.05 4.44
CA THR A 30 11.51 0.33 3.51
C THR A 30 12.87 0.57 4.20
N PRO A 31 12.99 1.29 5.33
CA PRO A 31 14.26 1.41 6.06
C PRO A 31 14.88 0.07 6.46
N LEU A 32 14.07 -0.91 6.86
CA LEU A 32 14.55 -2.26 7.18
C LEU A 32 15.10 -2.95 5.93
N LEU A 33 14.38 -2.86 4.80
CA LEU A 33 14.87 -3.38 3.53
C LEU A 33 16.22 -2.74 3.14
N LEU A 34 16.35 -1.43 3.27
CA LEU A 34 17.61 -0.72 3.00
C LEU A 34 18.73 -1.19 3.92
N ALA A 35 18.47 -1.37 5.21
CA ALA A 35 19.44 -1.89 6.16
C ALA A 35 19.93 -3.29 5.77
N VAL A 36 19.03 -4.18 5.33
CA VAL A 36 19.38 -5.51 4.82
C VAL A 36 20.26 -5.42 3.57
N ILE A 37 19.94 -4.54 2.62
CA ILE A 37 20.73 -4.34 1.41
C ILE A 37 22.14 -3.83 1.76
N VAL A 38 22.25 -2.84 2.64
CA VAL A 38 23.55 -2.29 3.06
C VAL A 38 24.39 -3.33 3.79
N ALA A 39 23.78 -4.13 4.66
CA ALA A 39 24.49 -5.14 5.44
C ALA A 39 24.92 -6.36 4.63
N THR A 40 24.14 -6.76 3.62
CA THR A 40 24.35 -8.03 2.89
C THR A 40 24.85 -7.86 1.46
N GLY A 41 24.78 -6.66 0.89
CA GLY A 41 25.07 -6.43 -0.52
C GLY A 41 24.03 -7.11 -1.45
N PRO A 42 24.40 -7.39 -2.72
CA PRO A 42 23.53 -8.12 -3.64
C PRO A 42 23.24 -9.54 -3.12
N SER A 43 22.00 -9.79 -2.70
CA SER A 43 21.63 -11.07 -2.10
C SER A 43 20.19 -11.46 -2.43
N TYR A 44 19.95 -12.77 -2.63
CA TYR A 44 18.60 -13.29 -2.86
C TYR A 44 17.62 -12.99 -1.72
N PRO A 45 18.01 -13.04 -0.43
CA PRO A 45 17.13 -12.61 0.66
C PRO A 45 16.71 -11.14 0.55
N ALA A 46 17.63 -10.23 0.19
CA ALA A 46 17.29 -8.82 -0.03
C ALA A 46 16.33 -8.67 -1.22
N THR A 47 16.54 -9.42 -2.31
CA THR A 47 15.62 -9.46 -3.45
C THR A 47 14.23 -9.97 -3.07
N ALA A 48 14.15 -11.05 -2.28
CA ALA A 48 12.89 -11.61 -1.82
C ALA A 48 12.12 -10.63 -0.91
N LEU A 49 12.82 -9.99 0.02
CA LEU A 49 12.22 -8.96 0.87
C LEU A 49 11.72 -7.76 0.04
N TRP A 50 12.54 -7.28 -0.89
CA TRP A 50 12.14 -6.23 -1.83
C TRP A 50 10.90 -6.62 -2.63
N ALA A 51 10.86 -7.83 -3.18
CA ALA A 51 9.73 -8.31 -3.96
C ALA A 51 8.46 -8.37 -3.10
N ALA A 52 8.54 -8.87 -1.86
CA ALA A 52 7.41 -8.89 -0.95
C ALA A 52 6.88 -7.48 -0.64
N VAL A 53 7.77 -6.52 -0.38
CA VAL A 53 7.43 -5.11 -0.15
C VAL A 53 6.80 -4.50 -1.40
N ALA A 54 7.38 -4.71 -2.58
CA ALA A 54 6.87 -4.19 -3.85
C ALA A 54 5.49 -4.74 -4.22
N LEU A 55 5.24 -6.03 -3.97
CA LEU A 55 3.93 -6.65 -4.25
C LEU A 55 2.79 -6.02 -3.45
N THR A 56 3.07 -5.37 -2.32
CA THR A 56 2.03 -4.64 -1.56
C THR A 56 1.44 -3.44 -2.32
N ASP A 57 2.09 -2.97 -3.40
CA ASP A 57 1.57 -1.93 -4.32
C ASP A 57 0.38 -2.43 -5.15
N GLY A 58 0.41 -3.72 -5.50
CA GLY A 58 -0.77 -4.34 -6.09
C GLY A 58 -1.94 -4.40 -5.11
N VAL A 59 -1.64 -4.58 -3.81
CA VAL A 59 -2.64 -4.76 -2.76
C VAL A 59 -3.34 -3.44 -2.43
N ASP A 60 -2.61 -2.35 -2.19
CA ASP A 60 -3.26 -1.05 -1.93
C ASP A 60 -4.03 -0.53 -3.16
N GLY A 61 -3.50 -0.70 -4.37
CA GLY A 61 -4.21 -0.38 -5.61
C GLY A 61 -5.48 -1.20 -5.80
N PHE A 62 -5.46 -2.49 -5.45
CA PHE A 62 -6.66 -3.33 -5.43
C PHE A 62 -7.70 -2.85 -4.41
N LEU A 63 -7.26 -2.50 -3.20
CA LEU A 63 -8.14 -1.96 -2.17
C LEU A 63 -8.74 -0.61 -2.59
N ALA A 64 -7.96 0.27 -3.21
CA ALA A 64 -8.43 1.56 -3.71
C ALA A 64 -9.50 1.42 -4.79
N ARG A 65 -9.36 0.45 -5.72
CA ARG A 65 -10.39 0.16 -6.73
C ARG A 65 -11.71 -0.35 -6.14
N ARG A 66 -11.67 -0.97 -4.96
CA ARG A 66 -12.87 -1.49 -4.28
C ARG A 66 -13.51 -0.50 -3.31
N HIS A 67 -12.70 0.33 -2.67
CA HIS A 67 -13.15 1.21 -1.59
C HIS A 67 -13.05 2.71 -1.92
N GLY A 68 -12.69 3.07 -3.15
CA GLY A 68 -12.52 4.46 -3.57
C GLY A 68 -11.07 4.93 -3.51
N THR A 69 -10.67 5.74 -4.50
CA THR A 69 -9.32 6.29 -4.63
C THR A 69 -9.19 7.60 -3.86
N THR A 70 -8.10 7.76 -3.11
CA THR A 70 -7.77 8.98 -2.37
C THR A 70 -6.69 9.76 -3.11
N ARG A 71 -6.60 11.08 -2.89
CA ARG A 71 -5.47 11.86 -3.43
C ARG A 71 -4.14 11.44 -2.79
N SER A 72 -4.14 11.21 -1.48
CA SER A 72 -2.93 10.82 -0.75
C SER A 72 -2.39 9.47 -1.15
N GLY A 73 -3.24 8.51 -1.53
CA GLY A 73 -2.81 7.20 -2.03
C GLY A 73 -2.37 7.20 -3.49
N ALA A 74 -2.52 8.32 -4.22
CA ALA A 74 -2.12 8.47 -5.62
C ALA A 74 -0.85 9.33 -5.80
N PHE A 75 -0.26 9.82 -4.70
CA PHE A 75 1.00 10.58 -4.67
C PHE A 75 2.18 9.64 -4.39
#